data_AF-A0A183U706-F1
#
_entry.id   AF-A0A183U706-F1
#
_cell.length_a   1.000
_cell.length_b   1.000
_cell.length_c   1.000
_cell.angle_alpha   90.00
_cell.angle_beta   90.00
_cell.angle_gamma   90.00
#
_symmetry.space_group_name_H-M   'P 1'
#
loop_
_entity.id
_entity.type
_entity.pdbx_description
1 polymer ?
#
loop_
_entity_poly.entity_id
_entity_poly.type
_entity_poly.pdbx_seq_one_letter_code
_entity_poly.pdbx_strand_id
1 'polypeptide(L)'
;MIINRLAVTEFRQLLSALDSLGSWPLLGPETWNRSAFDLTALLASARRNYGNEIFFQVYVYADAKNTTKNTLYIDQGMLSLGRGSRDYYLNSTVFANHLEAFKKYQREIVKLLMKDANTSRNTADVEADLFEIVEFEKKLATVFIYFSTYI
;
A
#
# COMPACT_ATOMS: atom_id res chain seq x y z
N MET A 1 16.93 -4.06 -13.11
CA MET A 1 17.25 -5.46 -12.73
C MET A 1 16.08 -6.19 -12.08
N ILE A 2 15.32 -5.57 -11.16
CA ILE A 2 14.16 -6.22 -10.49
C ILE A 2 12.95 -6.38 -11.43
N ILE A 3 12.54 -5.33 -12.16
CA ILE A 3 11.35 -5.39 -13.05
C ILE A 3 11.47 -6.50 -14.10
N ASN A 4 12.66 -6.70 -14.69
CA ASN A 4 12.89 -7.76 -15.68
C ASN A 4 12.74 -9.18 -15.07
N ARG A 5 13.02 -9.37 -13.77
CA ARG A 5 12.78 -10.65 -13.08
C ARG A 5 11.29 -10.84 -12.77
N LEU A 6 10.58 -9.76 -12.48
CA LEU A 6 9.15 -9.78 -12.23
C LEU A 6 8.34 -10.09 -13.50
N ALA A 7 8.81 -9.68 -14.67
CA ALA A 7 8.12 -9.91 -15.94
C ALA A 7 8.00 -11.39 -16.37
N VAL A 8 8.83 -12.28 -15.79
CA VAL A 8 8.80 -13.74 -16.01
C VAL A 8 8.12 -14.50 -14.87
N THR A 9 7.66 -13.80 -13.83
CA THR A 9 6.96 -14.41 -12.69
C THR A 9 5.46 -14.29 -12.88
N GLU A 10 4.72 -15.39 -12.78
CA GLU A 10 3.25 -15.34 -12.76
C GLU A 10 2.75 -14.89 -11.37
N PHE A 11 1.95 -13.82 -11.31
CA PHE A 11 1.42 -13.22 -10.08
C PHE A 11 0.17 -13.92 -9.52
N ARG A 12 -0.08 -15.19 -9.87
CA ARG A 12 -1.31 -15.91 -9.52
C ARG A 12 -1.60 -15.93 -8.01
N GLN A 13 -0.58 -16.14 -7.18
CA GLN A 13 -0.75 -16.14 -5.72
C GLN A 13 -1.11 -14.75 -5.19
N LEU A 14 -0.53 -13.69 -5.77
CA LEU A 14 -0.85 -12.31 -5.40
C LEU A 14 -2.26 -11.93 -5.85
N LEU A 15 -2.67 -12.29 -7.06
CA LEU A 15 -4.02 -12.06 -7.56
C LEU A 15 -5.06 -12.79 -6.70
N SER A 16 -4.80 -14.06 -6.35
CA SER A 16 -5.67 -14.81 -5.42
C SER A 16 -5.74 -14.17 -4.04
N ALA A 17 -4.64 -13.59 -3.53
CA ALA A 17 -4.65 -12.85 -2.28
C ALA A 17 -5.51 -11.58 -2.38
N LEU A 18 -5.37 -10.81 -3.47
CA LEU A 18 -6.19 -9.62 -3.73
C LEU A 18 -7.68 -9.98 -3.79
N ASP A 19 -8.04 -11.06 -4.49
CA ASP A 19 -9.44 -11.53 -4.56
C ASP A 19 -9.98 -11.91 -3.18
N SER A 20 -9.18 -12.57 -2.34
CA SER A 20 -9.58 -12.89 -0.97
C SER A 20 -9.79 -11.66 -0.07
N LEU A 21 -9.23 -10.51 -0.46
CA LEU A 21 -9.38 -9.22 0.21
C LEU A 21 -10.48 -8.35 -0.43
N GLY A 22 -11.26 -8.88 -1.38
CA GLY A 22 -12.34 -8.12 -2.05
C GLY A 22 -11.93 -7.49 -3.38
N SER A 23 -10.88 -8.02 -4.00
CA SER A 23 -10.29 -7.60 -5.27
C SER A 23 -9.76 -6.16 -5.24
N TRP A 24 -8.97 -5.79 -6.25
CA TRP A 24 -8.44 -4.43 -6.38
C TRP A 24 -9.20 -3.69 -7.49
N PRO A 25 -9.97 -2.62 -7.18
CA PRO A 25 -10.71 -1.85 -8.20
C PRO A 25 -9.87 -1.43 -9.40
N LEU A 26 -8.57 -1.19 -9.19
CA LEU A 26 -7.66 -0.80 -10.25
C LEU A 26 -7.50 -1.87 -11.35
N LEU A 27 -7.62 -3.16 -11.01
CA LEU A 27 -7.50 -4.24 -11.98
C LEU A 27 -8.82 -4.50 -12.71
N GLY A 28 -9.97 -4.18 -12.10
CA GLY A 28 -11.29 -4.44 -12.67
C GLY A 28 -12.36 -3.59 -12.01
N PRO A 29 -12.51 -2.31 -12.38
CA PRO A 29 -13.47 -1.41 -11.73
C PRO A 29 -14.91 -1.83 -11.99
N GLU A 30 -15.20 -2.36 -13.17
CA GLU A 30 -16.55 -2.81 -13.58
C GLU A 30 -17.03 -4.04 -12.82
N THR A 31 -16.09 -4.89 -12.36
CA THR A 31 -16.39 -6.10 -11.61
C THR A 31 -16.32 -5.90 -10.10
N TRP A 32 -15.85 -4.72 -9.65
CA TRP A 32 -15.70 -4.43 -8.24
C TRP A 32 -17.03 -3.99 -7.59
N ASN A 33 -17.47 -4.74 -6.58
CA ASN A 33 -18.74 -4.47 -5.91
C ASN A 33 -18.57 -3.46 -4.76
N ARG A 34 -18.82 -2.19 -5.06
CA ARG A 34 -18.78 -1.10 -4.07
C ARG A 34 -19.71 -1.32 -2.87
N SER A 35 -20.89 -1.90 -3.09
CA SER A 35 -21.88 -2.10 -2.02
C SER A 35 -21.48 -3.21 -1.04
N ALA A 36 -20.61 -4.12 -1.45
CA ALA A 36 -20.05 -5.16 -0.59
C ALA A 36 -18.73 -4.73 0.10
N PHE A 37 -18.20 -3.54 -0.21
CA PHE A 37 -16.95 -3.07 0.35
C PHE A 37 -17.08 -2.69 1.82
N ASP A 38 -16.33 -3.41 2.67
CA ASP A 38 -16.16 -3.11 4.08
C ASP A 38 -14.67 -2.86 4.37
N LEU A 39 -14.33 -1.60 4.62
CA LEU A 39 -12.97 -1.18 4.90
C LEU A 39 -12.43 -1.83 6.18
N THR A 40 -13.25 -1.97 7.23
CA THR A 40 -12.81 -2.55 8.49
C THR A 40 -12.50 -4.04 8.33
N ALA A 41 -13.36 -4.78 7.62
CA ALA A 41 -13.13 -6.18 7.32
C ALA A 41 -11.89 -6.38 6.43
N LEU A 42 -11.68 -5.51 5.44
CA LEU A 42 -10.47 -5.51 4.60
C LEU A 42 -9.21 -5.31 5.45
N LEU A 43 -9.15 -4.26 6.29
CA LEU A 43 -7.98 -3.96 7.11
C LEU A 43 -7.68 -5.08 8.11
N ALA A 44 -8.72 -5.64 8.75
CA ALA A 44 -8.57 -6.77 9.66
C ALA A 44 -8.04 -8.02 8.95
N SER A 45 -8.56 -8.34 7.76
CA SER A 45 -8.13 -9.50 6.97
C SER A 45 -6.71 -9.32 6.43
N ALA A 46 -6.38 -8.12 5.94
CA ALA A 46 -5.04 -7.77 5.47
C ALA A 46 -4.00 -7.93 6.60
N ARG A 47 -4.31 -7.43 7.80
CA ARG A 47 -3.44 -7.60 8.97
C ARG A 47 -3.33 -9.06 9.40
N ARG A 48 -4.46 -9.75 9.54
CA ARG A 48 -4.50 -11.12 10.08
C ARG A 48 -3.83 -12.15 9.17
N ASN A 49 -4.08 -12.06 7.87
CA ASN A 49 -3.67 -13.09 6.92
C ASN A 49 -2.32 -12.78 6.26
N TYR A 50 -1.94 -11.51 6.17
CA TYR A 50 -0.73 -11.07 5.46
C TYR A 50 0.21 -10.22 6.29
N GLY A 51 -0.15 -9.87 7.52
CA GLY A 51 0.65 -9.01 8.38
C GLY A 51 0.65 -7.54 7.96
N ASN A 52 -0.15 -7.15 6.95
CA ASN A 52 -0.14 -5.80 6.39
C ASN A 52 -0.67 -4.77 7.38
N GLU A 53 0.05 -3.66 7.56
CA GLU A 53 -0.27 -2.56 8.47
C GLU A 53 -0.64 -1.31 7.67
N ILE A 54 -1.84 -1.34 7.07
CA ILE A 54 -2.37 -0.27 6.24
C ILE A 54 -3.03 0.77 7.16
N PHE A 55 -2.66 2.05 7.02
CA PHE A 55 -3.06 3.20 7.86
C PHE A 55 -2.59 3.17 9.32
N PHE A 56 -2.70 2.02 9.98
CA PHE A 56 -2.35 1.84 11.39
C PHE A 56 -1.58 0.54 11.59
N GLN A 57 -0.62 0.57 12.51
CA GLN A 57 -0.02 -0.64 13.06
C GLN A 57 -0.85 -1.08 14.25
N VAL A 58 -1.19 -2.37 14.31
CA VAL A 58 -1.91 -2.96 15.44
C VAL A 58 -1.13 -4.18 15.92
N TYR A 59 -0.61 -4.10 17.14
CA TYR A 59 0.26 -5.14 17.69
C TYR A 59 0.09 -5.30 19.19
N VAL A 60 0.46 -6.48 19.70
CA VAL A 60 0.44 -6.79 21.13
C VAL A 60 1.88 -6.76 21.64
N TYR A 61 2.13 -5.97 22.68
CA TYR A 61 3.45 -5.84 23.30
C TYR A 61 3.33 -5.68 24.80
N ALA A 62 4.45 -5.77 25.52
CA ALA A 62 4.50 -5.52 26.96
C ALA A 62 3.94 -4.12 27.29
N ASP A 63 3.13 -4.02 28.34
CA ASP A 63 2.60 -2.74 28.79
C ASP A 63 3.75 -1.88 29.36
N ALA A 64 3.91 -0.67 28.84
CA ALA A 64 4.97 0.25 29.25
C ALA A 64 4.94 0.61 30.74
N LYS A 65 3.77 0.54 31.39
CA LYS A 65 3.57 0.81 32.82
C LYS A 65 3.64 -0.46 33.67
N ASN A 66 3.47 -1.64 33.08
CA ASN A 66 3.58 -2.91 33.76
C ASN A 66 4.01 -4.04 32.82
N THR A 67 5.31 -4.30 32.79
CA THR A 67 5.93 -5.27 31.87
C THR A 67 5.53 -6.74 32.10
N THR A 68 4.78 -7.03 33.17
CA THR A 68 4.19 -8.37 33.40
C THR A 68 2.90 -8.60 32.61
N LYS A 69 2.34 -7.55 31.99
CA LYS A 69 1.12 -7.59 31.18
C LYS A 69 1.42 -7.22 29.75
N ASN A 70 0.56 -7.65 28.84
CA ASN A 70 0.54 -7.20 27.46
C ASN A 70 -0.66 -6.27 27.24
N THR A 71 -0.47 -5.29 26.35
CA THR A 71 -1.50 -4.34 25.92
C THR A 71 -1.55 -4.29 24.40
N LEU A 72 -2.73 -3.99 23.85
CA LEU A 72 -2.91 -3.73 22.43
C LEU A 72 -2.45 -2.31 22.12
N TYR A 73 -1.49 -2.18 21.22
CA TYR A 73 -0.98 -0.91 20.74
C TYR A 73 -1.56 -0.60 19.36
N ILE A 74 -1.88 0.67 19.16
CA ILE A 74 -2.23 1.24 17.86
C ILE A 74 -1.26 2.39 17.61
N ASP A 75 -0.54 2.33 16.49
CA ASP A 75 0.43 3.36 16.08
C ASP A 75 0.18 3.74 14.61
N GLN A 76 0.83 4.80 14.14
CA GLN A 76 0.78 5.19 12.73
C GLN A 76 1.29 4.05 11.83
N GLY A 77 0.60 3.84 10.72
CA GLY A 77 0.96 2.84 9.71
C GLY A 77 2.25 3.16 8.97
N MET A 78 2.40 2.57 7.80
CA MET A 78 3.51 2.83 6.89
C MET A 78 3.01 3.51 5.62
N LEU A 79 3.86 4.35 5.02
CA LEU A 79 3.71 4.80 3.64
C LEU A 79 4.32 3.74 2.71
N SER A 80 3.92 3.68 1.44
CA SER A 80 4.44 2.66 0.51
C SER A 80 5.94 2.75 0.26
N LEU A 81 6.54 3.93 0.41
CA LEU A 81 7.99 4.12 0.36
C LEU A 81 8.73 3.70 1.65
N GLY A 82 8.00 3.24 2.66
CA GLY A 82 8.53 2.66 3.89
C GLY A 82 8.40 3.54 5.13
N ARG A 83 8.90 3.02 6.26
CA ARG A 83 8.93 3.77 7.52
C ARG A 83 9.90 4.94 7.43
N GLY A 84 9.48 6.12 7.90
CA GLY A 84 10.29 7.33 7.83
C GLY A 84 10.38 7.95 6.43
N SER A 85 9.64 7.43 5.45
CA SER A 85 9.70 7.95 4.07
C SER A 85 8.87 9.22 3.85
N ARG A 86 8.45 9.90 4.92
CA ARG A 86 7.57 11.08 4.88
C ARG A 86 8.09 12.16 3.93
N ASP A 87 9.38 12.46 4.01
CA ASP A 87 10.00 13.53 3.22
C ASP A 87 10.09 13.20 1.73
N TYR A 88 10.06 11.92 1.35
CA TYR A 88 10.02 11.50 -0.06
C TYR A 88 8.73 11.97 -0.76
N TYR A 89 7.65 12.15 -0.01
CA TYR A 89 6.37 12.64 -0.54
C TYR A 89 6.27 14.17 -0.48
N LEU A 90 6.90 14.81 0.52
CA LEU A 90 6.70 16.24 0.81
C LEU A 90 7.80 17.16 0.30
N ASN A 91 9.04 16.69 0.20
CA ASN A 91 10.17 17.51 -0.22
C ASN A 91 10.52 17.21 -1.68
N SER A 92 9.79 17.87 -2.59
CA SER A 92 9.99 17.75 -4.03
C SER A 92 11.34 18.30 -4.50
N THR A 93 12.01 19.16 -3.73
CA THR A 93 13.31 19.71 -4.11
C THR A 93 14.42 18.66 -3.98
N VAL A 94 14.40 17.88 -2.89
CA VAL A 94 15.43 16.88 -2.59
C VAL A 94 15.08 15.51 -3.16
N PHE A 95 13.81 15.11 -3.11
CA PHE A 95 13.40 13.73 -3.39
C PHE A 95 12.54 13.54 -4.65
N ALA A 96 12.42 14.54 -5.54
CA ALA A 96 11.66 14.41 -6.80
C ALA A 96 11.97 13.13 -7.57
N ASN A 97 13.26 12.81 -7.76
CA ASN A 97 13.67 11.62 -8.52
C ASN A 97 13.21 10.30 -7.87
N HIS A 98 13.11 10.26 -6.54
CA HIS A 98 12.65 9.06 -5.83
C HIS A 98 11.14 8.89 -5.98
N LEU A 99 10.37 9.98 -5.85
CA LEU A 99 8.93 9.94 -6.07
C LEU A 99 8.58 9.59 -7.52
N GLU A 100 9.34 10.09 -8.50
CA GLU A 100 9.17 9.69 -9.90
C GLU A 100 9.53 8.22 -10.16
N ALA A 101 10.59 7.72 -9.53
CA ALA A 101 10.93 6.29 -9.60
C ALA A 101 9.82 5.42 -8.97
N PHE A 102 9.21 5.85 -7.86
CA PHE A 102 8.09 5.17 -7.23
C PHE A 102 6.85 5.11 -8.13
N LYS A 103 6.46 6.24 -8.72
CA LYS A 103 5.37 6.28 -9.72
C LYS A 103 5.65 5.34 -10.90
N LYS A 104 6.89 5.32 -11.39
CA LYS A 104 7.30 4.40 -12.47
C LYS A 104 7.19 2.94 -12.03
N TYR A 105 7.62 2.62 -10.82
CA TYR A 105 7.48 1.28 -10.27
C TYR A 105 6.01 0.84 -10.18
N GLN A 106 5.12 1.69 -9.65
CA GLN A 106 3.68 1.40 -9.57
C GLN A 106 3.09 1.09 -10.95
N ARG A 107 3.40 1.92 -11.97
CA ARG A 107 2.96 1.68 -13.36
C ARG A 107 3.38 0.32 -13.88
N GLU A 108 4.66 -0.03 -13.71
CA GLU A 108 5.18 -1.29 -14.25
C GLU A 108 4.60 -2.51 -13.52
N ILE A 109 4.40 -2.43 -12.20
CA ILE A 109 3.74 -3.49 -11.43
C ILE A 109 2.28 -3.67 -11.87
N VAL A 110 1.54 -2.57 -12.02
CA VAL A 110 0.15 -2.63 -12.47
C VAL A 110 0.02 -3.25 -13.86
N LYS A 111 0.89 -2.87 -14.80
CA LYS A 111 0.91 -3.47 -16.15
C LYS A 111 1.10 -4.99 -16.10
N LEU A 112 2.01 -5.46 -15.23
CA LEU A 112 2.25 -6.89 -15.05
C LEU A 112 1.03 -7.58 -14.42
N LEU A 113 0.42 -6.98 -13.40
CA LEU A 113 -0.77 -7.54 -12.76
C LEU A 113 -1.96 -7.59 -13.70
N MET A 114 -2.17 -6.55 -14.50
CA MET A 114 -3.26 -6.51 -15.48
C MET A 114 -3.09 -7.57 -16.56
N LYS A 115 -1.86 -7.79 -17.03
CA LYS A 115 -1.52 -8.85 -17.98
C LYS A 115 -1.87 -10.23 -17.41
N ASP A 116 -1.46 -10.50 -16.18
CA ASP A 116 -1.67 -11.80 -15.53
C ASP A 116 -3.11 -12.03 -15.11
N ALA A 117 -3.84 -10.96 -14.75
CA ALA A 117 -5.27 -10.98 -14.49
C ALA A 117 -6.12 -11.08 -15.76
N ASN A 118 -5.50 -11.00 -16.95
CA ASN A 118 -6.18 -10.94 -18.25
C ASN A 118 -7.21 -9.79 -18.32
N THR A 119 -6.85 -8.64 -17.75
CA THR A 119 -7.68 -7.43 -17.71
C THR A 119 -7.11 -6.37 -18.65
N SER A 120 -7.97 -5.59 -19.28
CA SER A 120 -7.58 -4.47 -20.14
C SER A 120 -8.34 -3.22 -19.71
N ARG A 121 -7.61 -2.12 -19.53
CA ARG A 121 -8.15 -0.80 -19.19
C ARG A 121 -7.44 0.26 -20.01
N ASN A 122 -8.10 1.41 -20.21
CA ASN A 122 -7.47 2.55 -20.86
C ASN A 122 -6.27 3.01 -20.03
N THR A 123 -5.13 3.25 -20.68
CA THR A 123 -3.90 3.71 -20.01
C THR A 123 -4.12 5.01 -19.22
N ALA A 124 -4.90 5.96 -19.74
CA ALA A 124 -5.17 7.22 -19.06
C ALA A 124 -5.95 7.02 -17.75
N ASP A 125 -6.92 6.10 -17.72
CA ASP A 125 -7.68 5.78 -16.51
C ASP A 125 -6.79 5.13 -15.45
N VAL A 126 -5.90 4.21 -15.88
CA VAL A 126 -4.93 3.58 -14.97
C VAL A 126 -3.94 4.61 -14.40
N GLU A 127 -3.45 5.53 -15.23
CA GLU A 127 -2.57 6.61 -14.75
C GLU A 127 -3.30 7.56 -13.79
N ALA A 128 -4.58 7.84 -14.02
CA ALA A 128 -5.40 8.64 -13.12
C ALA A 128 -5.56 7.96 -11.74
N ASP A 129 -5.91 6.67 -11.72
CA ASP A 129 -6.03 5.90 -10.47
C ASP A 129 -4.69 5.84 -9.70
N LEU A 130 -3.58 5.61 -10.42
CA LEU A 130 -2.24 5.62 -9.82
C LEU A 130 -1.85 6.99 -9.26
N PHE A 131 -2.22 8.07 -9.97
CA PHE A 131 -2.02 9.42 -9.50
C PHE A 131 -2.82 9.70 -8.21
N GLU A 132 -4.07 9.28 -8.15
CA GLU A 132 -4.92 9.42 -6.96
C GLU A 132 -4.33 8.69 -5.74
N ILE A 133 -3.75 7.49 -5.93
CA ILE A 133 -3.04 6.77 -4.87
C ILE A 133 -1.87 7.61 -4.33
N VAL A 134 -1.05 8.20 -5.20
CA VAL A 134 0.11 9.01 -4.78
C VAL A 134 -0.34 10.31 -4.08
N GLU A 135 -1.36 10.98 -4.58
CA GLU A 135 -1.91 12.18 -3.94
C GLU A 135 -2.54 11.87 -2.58
N PHE A 136 -3.18 10.72 -2.46
CA PHE A 136 -3.67 10.22 -1.18
C PHE A 136 -2.52 9.93 -0.22
N GLU A 137 -1.44 9.26 -0.65
CA GLU A 137 -0.27 9.02 0.20
C GLU A 137 0.44 10.31 0.61
N LYS A 138 0.48 11.35 -0.25
CA LYS A 138 0.98 12.68 0.15
C LYS A 138 0.15 13.29 1.26
N LYS A 139 -1.18 13.23 1.15
CA LYS A 139 -2.10 13.69 2.21
C LYS A 139 -1.90 12.89 3.49
N LEU A 140 -1.76 11.57 3.39
CA LEU A 140 -1.48 10.72 4.54
C LEU A 140 -0.15 11.09 5.20
N ALA A 141 0.88 11.36 4.39
CA ALA A 141 2.18 11.76 4.87
C ALA A 141 2.13 13.05 5.71
N THR A 142 1.25 14.02 5.42
CA THR A 142 1.14 15.26 6.22
C THR A 142 0.64 15.02 7.64
N VAL A 143 -0.09 13.93 7.88
CA VAL A 143 -0.61 13.54 9.19
C VAL A 143 0.38 12.70 9.97
N PHE A 144 1.31 12.02 9.29
CA PHE A 144 2.31 11.17 9.94
C PHE A 144 3.33 12.00 10.70
N ILE A 145 3.60 11.59 11.94
CA ILE A 145 4.58 12.24 12.79
C ILE A 145 5.98 11.86 12.31
N TYR A 146 6.86 12.87 12.23
CA TYR A 146 8.26 12.66 11.95
C TYR A 146 8.93 11.98 13.15
N PHE A 147 9.35 10.73 12.98
CA PHE A 147 10.25 10.10 13.93
C PHE A 147 11.68 10.52 13.60
N SER A 148 12.18 11.52 14.31
CA SER A 148 13.62 11.70 14.43
C SER A 148 14.12 10.60 15.37
N THR A 149 14.79 9.58 14.86
CA THR A 149 15.53 8.62 15.69
C THR A 149 16.76 9.32 16.26
N TYR A 150 16.53 10.18 17.25
CA TYR A 150 17.47 10.51 18.31
C TYR A 150 16.76 10.19 19.62
N ILE A 151 16.85 8.93 20.04
CA ILE A 151 16.69 8.51 21.42
C ILE A 151 17.86 7.56 21.70
#